data_AF-A0A8S4QFT4-F1
#
_entry.id   AF-A0A8S4QFT4-F1
#
_cell.length_a   1.000
_cell.length_b   1.000
_cell.length_c   1.000
_cell.angle_alpha   90.00
_cell.angle_beta   90.00
_cell.angle_gamma   90.00
#
_symmetry.space_group_name_H-M   'P 1'
#
loop_
_entity.id
_entity.type
_entity.pdbx_description
1 polymer ?
#
loop_
_entity_poly.entity_id
_entity_poly.type
_entity_poly.pdbx_seq_one_letter_code
_entity_poly.pdbx_strand_id
1 'polypeptide(L)' 'YLKASVLIRQMLRNDPPEGIAATPLDLKGCHWQASVTGPVGSPYEGGVFYLYIQVPYS' A
#
# COMPACT_ATOMS: atom_id res chain seq x y z
N TYR A 1 -3.28 9.67 15.71
CA TYR A 1 -3.09 10.12 14.31
C TYR A 1 -1.65 9.92 13.81
N LEU A 2 -0.62 10.55 14.37
CA LEU A 2 0.79 10.38 13.93
C LEU A 2 1.35 8.94 14.01
N LYS A 3 0.87 8.10 14.93
CA LYS A 3 1.37 6.72 15.07
C LYS A 3 0.94 5.80 13.92
N ALA A 4 -0.22 6.03 13.30
CA ALA A 4 -0.73 5.18 12.24
C ALA A 4 -0.02 5.41 10.89
N SER A 5 0.34 6.67 10.58
CA SER A 5 1.07 7.01 9.35
C SER A 5 2.50 6.49 9.37
N VAL A 6 3.16 6.49 10.53
CA VAL A 6 4.51 5.91 10.70
C VAL A 6 4.47 4.39 10.60
N LEU A 7 3.45 3.74 11.17
CA LEU A 7 3.29 2.29 11.12
C LEU A 7 3.06 1.79 9.69
N ILE A 8 2.21 2.46 8.91
CA ILE A 8 1.97 2.14 7.50
C ILE A 8 3.26 2.27 6.68
N ARG A 9 4.05 3.33 6.90
CA ARG A 9 5.35 3.53 6.24
C ARG A 9 6.35 2.42 6.56
N GLN A 10 6.39 1.97 7.81
CA GLN A 10 7.28 0.89 8.24
C GLN A 10 6.85 -0.48 7.70
N MET A 11 5.55 -0.79 7.75
CA MET A 11 5.01 -2.06 7.24
C MET A 11 5.21 -2.19 5.73
N LEU A 12 4.94 -1.13 4.97
CA LEU A 12 5.09 -1.18 3.51
C LEU A 12 6.55 -1.22 3.04
N ARG A 13 7.51 -0.72 3.84
CA ARG A 13 8.94 -0.74 3.48
C ARG A 13 9.69 -1.96 3.97
N ASN A 14 9.36 -2.48 5.15
CA ASN A 14 10.21 -3.45 5.82
C ASN A 14 9.70 -4.88 5.74
N ASP A 15 8.38 -5.09 5.65
CA ASP A 15 7.78 -6.43 5.53
C ASP A 15 6.34 -6.31 5.02
N PRO A 16 6.14 -6.09 3.70
CA PRO A 16 4.81 -5.97 3.16
C PRO A 16 4.07 -7.32 3.29
N PRO A 17 2.78 -7.33 3.70
CA PRO A 17 1.99 -8.55 3.74
C PRO A 17 1.99 -9.24 2.37
N GLU A 18 1.95 -10.57 2.37
CA GLU A 18 1.91 -11.35 1.13
C GLU A 18 0.79 -10.88 0.20
N GLY A 19 1.12 -10.66 -1.07
CA GLY A 19 0.17 -10.16 -2.07
C GLY A 19 -0.06 -8.64 -2.04
N ILE A 20 0.54 -7.88 -1.12
CA ILE A 20 0.47 -6.41 -1.09
C ILE A 20 1.86 -5.84 -1.39
N ALA A 21 1.94 -4.80 -2.22
CA ALA A 21 3.13 -3.99 -2.36
C ALA A 21 2.77 -2.50 -2.38
N ALA A 22 3.65 -1.64 -1.91
CA ALA A 22 3.48 -0.20 -2.06
C ALA A 22 4.80 0.55 -2.16
N THR A 23 4.83 1.56 -3.03
CA THR A 23 5.99 2.40 -3.29
C THR A 23 5.57 3.87 -3.18
N PRO A 24 6.29 4.70 -2.40
CA PRO A 24 6.06 6.13 -2.38
C PRO A 24 6.43 6.74 -3.74
N LEU A 25 5.58 7.62 -4.26
CA LEU A 25 5.77 8.34 -5.51
C LEU A 25 6.41 9.71 -5.31
N ASP A 26 6.53 10.16 -4.06
CA ASP A 26 7.14 11.43 -3.70
C ASP A 26 8.00 11.32 -2.43
N LEU A 27 8.88 12.31 -2.24
CA LEU A 27 9.77 12.36 -1.07
C LEU A 27 9.02 12.57 0.25
N LYS A 28 7.86 13.24 0.17
CA LYS A 28 7.03 13.48 1.34
C LYS A 28 6.38 12.18 1.80
N GLY A 29 6.05 11.25 0.90
CA GLY A 29 5.22 10.08 1.20
C GLY A 29 3.75 10.49 1.32
N CYS A 30 3.34 11.43 0.48
CA CYS A 30 2.00 11.96 0.31
C CYS A 30 1.26 11.19 -0.79
N HIS A 31 2.01 10.72 -1.78
CA HIS A 31 1.52 9.99 -2.93
C HIS A 31 2.15 8.60 -2.95
N TRP A 32 1.33 7.58 -3.14
CA TRP A 32 1.77 6.19 -3.13
C TRP A 32 1.11 5.41 -4.27
N GLN A 33 1.90 4.53 -4.87
CA GLN A 33 1.40 3.47 -5.73
C GLN A 33 1.39 2.18 -4.93
N ALA A 34 0.28 1.46 -4.95
CA ALA A 34 0.18 0.15 -4.33
C ALA A 34 -0.36 -0.89 -5.32
N SER A 35 -0.07 -2.16 -5.05
CA SER A 35 -0.67 -3.29 -5.74
C SER A 35 -1.20 -4.30 -4.73
N VAL A 36 -2.34 -4.89 -5.04
CA VAL A 36 -2.95 -5.96 -4.24
C VAL A 36 -3.24 -7.14 -5.16
N THR A 37 -2.81 -8.33 -4.75
CA THR A 37 -3.09 -9.59 -5.42
C THR A 37 -4.46 -10.08 -4.97
N GLY A 38 -5.26 -10.56 -5.92
CA GLY A 38 -6.57 -11.12 -5.66
C GLY A 38 -6.49 -12.34 -4.75
N PRO A 39 -7.24 -12.39 -3.64
CA PRO A 39 -7.21 -13.52 -2.72
C PRO A 39 -7.68 -14.82 -3.38
N VAL A 40 -7.05 -15.93 -2.98
CA VAL A 40 -7.46 -17.29 -3.36
C VAL A 40 -8.89 -17.57 -2.87
N GLY A 41 -9.71 -18.19 -3.70
CA GLY A 41 -11.11 -18.50 -3.45
C GLY A 41 -12.08 -17.34 -3.70
N SER A 42 -11.60 -16.18 -4.17
CA SER A 42 -12.44 -15.05 -4.55
C SER A 42 -12.62 -14.95 -6.07
N PRO A 43 -13.64 -14.24 -6.58
CA PRO A 43 -13.76 -13.95 -8.02
C PRO A 43 -12.58 -13.15 -8.59
N TYR A 44 -11.71 -12.61 -7.73
CA TYR A 44 -10.56 -11.81 -8.09
C TYR A 44 -9.25 -12.61 -8.07
N GLU A 45 -9.28 -13.88 -7.68
CA GLU A 45 -8.12 -14.76 -7.60
C GLU A 45 -7.25 -14.68 -8.86
N GLY A 46 -5.92 -14.57 -8.66
CA GLY A 46 -4.95 -14.42 -9.74
C GLY A 46 -4.87 -13.03 -10.37
N GLY A 47 -5.79 -12.12 -10.02
CA GLY A 47 -5.74 -10.72 -10.44
C GLY A 47 -4.70 -9.90 -9.69
N VAL A 48 -4.24 -8.82 -10.31
CA VAL A 48 -3.40 -7.78 -9.65
C VAL A 48 -4.07 -6.42 -9.85
N PHE A 49 -4.34 -5.74 -8.75
CA PHE A 49 -5.06 -4.48 -8.73
C PHE A 49 -4.12 -3.36 -8.30
N TYR A 50 -3.98 -2.34 -9.16
CA TYR A 50 -3.14 -1.19 -8.88
C TYR A 50 -3.97 -0.06 -8.26
N LEU A 51 -3.41 0.54 -7.23
CA LEU A 51 -4.04 1.59 -6.44
C LEU A 51 -3.14 2.82 -6.44
N TYR A 52 -3.76 3.98 -6.58
CA TYR A 52 -3.14 5.26 -6.29
C TYR A 52 -3.70 5.80 -4.97
N ILE A 53 -2.83 6.04 -4.00
CA ILE A 53 -3.20 6.46 -2.66
C ILE A 53 -2.62 7.84 -2.40
N GLN A 54 -3.50 8.78 -2.04
CA GLN A 54 -3.12 10.12 -1.62
C GLN A 54 -3.39 10.26 -0.12
N VAL A 55 -2.32 10.47 0.65
CA VAL A 55 -2.37 10.74 2.08
C VAL A 55 -2.44 12.26 2.27
N PRO A 56 -3.47 12.80 2.94
CA PRO A 56 -3.56 14.23 3.22
C PRO A 56 -2.39 14.69 4.10
N TYR A 57 -1.89 15.89 3.84
CA TYR A 57 -0.99 16.60 4.75
C TYR A 57 -1.78 17.66 5.52
N SER A 58 -1.66 17.65 6.84
CA SER A 58 -2.01 18.76 7.73
C SER A 58 -0.76 19.50 8.17
#